data_AF-A0A7C5CA95-F1
#
_entry.id   AF-A0A7C5CA95-F1
#
_cell.length_a   1.000
_cell.length_b   1.000
_cell.length_c   1.000
_cell.angle_alpha   90.00
_cell.angle_beta   90.00
_cell.angle_gamma   90.00
#
_symmetry.space_group_name_H-M   'P 1'
#
loop_
_entity.id
_entity.type
_entity.pdbx_description
1 polymer ?
#
loop_
_entity_poly.entity_id
_entity_poly.type
_entity_poly.pdbx_seq_one_letter_code
_entity_poly.pdbx_strand_id
1 'polypeptide(L)'
;MSLSTLTKPWEAMSYGFLDGSAKRELRRKMLKSVAVPGCQMPYASREVPMARGWGTGGLQVSLTLVNPQTRVKVIDQGADDSVNAASIRRFIARVAGTPTTMDTLEADLIQSRHRIPEEILREDQVLVLQVPNPEPLRPVQPNMSIARQMHADADYGRMWLQLYEQIVRSGRVMQGASYPSLVNGRHVMTPSPIPRWDVPKLHMAKHLTILSAGREKRIFAVPPFTRVEPLVFSDVPYKVEEHGDLTCNRSGTKGFFMNEIPQDD
;
A
#
# COMPACT_ATOMS: atom_id res chain seq x y z
N MET A 1 -37.48 25.70 -13.62
CA MET A 1 -36.74 24.56 -13.04
C MET A 1 -37.40 24.21 -11.71
N SER A 2 -37.85 22.97 -11.52
CA SER A 2 -38.38 22.52 -10.23
C SER A 2 -37.24 22.03 -9.33
N LEU A 3 -37.41 22.10 -8.01
CA LEU A 3 -36.47 21.49 -7.06
C LEU A 3 -36.18 20.02 -7.39
N SER A 4 -37.19 19.28 -7.87
CA SER A 4 -37.02 17.89 -8.32
C SER A 4 -36.05 17.71 -9.49
N THR A 5 -35.90 18.71 -10.37
CA THR A 5 -34.90 18.69 -11.46
C THR A 5 -33.49 19.03 -10.99
N LEU A 6 -33.33 19.56 -9.77
CA LEU A 6 -32.05 19.93 -9.16
C LEU A 6 -31.60 18.95 -8.06
N THR A 7 -32.48 18.04 -7.62
CA THR A 7 -32.20 17.06 -6.57
C THR A 7 -32.05 15.66 -7.15
N LYS A 8 -30.97 14.96 -6.77
CA LYS A 8 -30.79 13.54 -7.12
C LYS A 8 -31.89 12.71 -6.43
N PRO A 9 -32.47 11.69 -7.11
CA PRO A 9 -33.35 10.72 -6.46
C PRO A 9 -32.68 10.12 -5.21
N TRP A 10 -33.46 9.87 -4.17
CA TRP A 10 -32.94 9.23 -2.97
C TRP A 10 -32.47 7.81 -3.29
N GLU A 11 -31.27 7.46 -2.84
CA GLU A 11 -30.67 6.14 -2.94
C GLU A 11 -30.21 5.72 -1.53
N ALA A 12 -30.37 4.44 -1.19
CA ALA A 12 -29.99 3.92 0.13
C ALA A 12 -28.47 3.95 0.37
N MET A 13 -27.65 4.09 -0.68
CA MET A 13 -26.18 4.09 -0.60
C MET A 13 -25.59 5.14 -1.53
N SER A 14 -24.56 5.85 -1.06
CA SER A 14 -23.79 6.77 -1.90
C SER A 14 -22.99 6.02 -2.97
N TYR A 15 -22.75 6.65 -4.11
CA TYR A 15 -21.85 6.12 -5.15
C TYR A 15 -20.49 5.75 -4.53
N GLY A 16 -20.01 4.52 -4.76
CA GLY A 16 -18.78 4.04 -4.16
C GLY A 16 -18.84 3.94 -2.63
N PHE A 17 -20.02 3.66 -2.06
CA PHE A 17 -20.31 3.47 -0.62
C PHE A 17 -20.10 4.68 0.30
N LEU A 18 -18.97 5.39 0.18
CA LEU A 18 -18.63 6.53 1.01
C LEU A 18 -19.42 7.79 0.61
N ASP A 19 -19.87 8.54 1.61
CA ASP A 19 -20.51 9.84 1.38
C ASP A 19 -19.54 10.88 0.79
N GLY A 20 -20.09 11.94 0.20
CA GLY A 20 -19.30 12.98 -0.46
C GLY A 20 -18.36 13.75 0.49
N SER A 21 -18.71 13.87 1.77
CA SER A 21 -17.88 14.56 2.77
C SER A 21 -16.64 13.73 3.12
N ALA A 22 -16.81 12.42 3.31
CA ALA A 22 -15.73 11.46 3.54
C ALA A 22 -14.79 11.39 2.33
N LYS A 23 -15.32 11.26 1.11
CA LYS A 23 -14.50 11.28 -0.12
C LYS A 23 -13.71 12.58 -0.26
N ARG A 24 -14.33 13.72 0.02
CA ARG A 24 -13.68 15.03 -0.05
C ARG A 24 -12.54 15.17 0.97
N GLU A 25 -12.72 14.66 2.19
CA GLU A 25 -11.67 14.64 3.20
C GLU A 25 -10.49 13.75 2.78
N LEU A 26 -10.78 12.53 2.35
CA LEU A 26 -9.78 11.59 1.82
C LEU A 26 -8.99 12.17 0.66
N ARG A 27 -9.65 12.82 -0.31
CA ARG A 27 -8.98 13.50 -1.44
C ARG A 27 -7.99 14.55 -0.97
N ARG A 28 -8.36 15.40 0.00
CA ARG A 28 -7.44 16.40 0.56
C ARG A 28 -6.24 15.75 1.24
N LYS A 29 -6.45 14.63 1.94
CA LYS A 29 -5.37 13.92 2.61
C LYS A 29 -4.45 13.21 1.63
N MET A 30 -4.99 12.58 0.57
CA MET A 30 -4.21 12.03 -0.53
C MET A 30 -3.35 13.11 -1.20
N LEU A 31 -3.92 14.28 -1.52
CA LEU A 31 -3.15 15.39 -2.09
C LEU A 31 -2.02 15.86 -1.15
N LYS A 32 -2.27 15.95 0.15
CA LYS A 32 -1.21 16.27 1.14
C LYS A 32 -0.14 15.18 1.21
N SER A 33 -0.53 13.91 1.16
CA SER A 33 0.38 12.77 1.16
C SER A 33 1.28 12.76 -0.09
N VAL A 34 0.74 13.14 -1.25
CA VAL A 34 1.53 13.30 -2.49
C VAL A 34 2.49 14.48 -2.37
N ALA A 35 2.05 15.61 -1.82
CA ALA A 35 2.88 16.81 -1.66
C ALA A 35 3.98 16.64 -0.60
N VAL A 36 3.83 15.72 0.35
CA VAL A 36 4.84 15.42 1.38
C VAL A 36 5.12 13.90 1.39
N PRO A 37 5.92 13.40 0.43
CA PRO A 37 6.14 11.96 0.23
C PRO A 37 6.63 11.25 1.49
N GLY A 38 6.07 10.07 1.75
CA GLY A 38 6.39 9.24 2.92
C GLY A 38 5.84 9.74 4.27
N CYS A 39 5.29 10.96 4.34
CA CYS A 39 4.74 11.51 5.58
C CYS A 39 3.33 10.98 5.86
N GLN A 40 3.11 10.48 7.09
CA GLN A 40 1.85 9.89 7.52
C GLN A 40 0.78 10.96 7.81
N MET A 41 -0.15 11.18 6.88
CA MET A 41 -1.26 12.12 7.07
C MET A 41 -2.39 11.49 7.90
N PRO A 42 -2.85 12.12 8.99
CA PRO A 42 -4.03 11.66 9.70
C PRO A 42 -5.29 11.97 8.91
N TYR A 43 -6.21 11.01 8.81
CA TYR A 43 -7.50 11.17 8.13
C TYR A 43 -8.66 10.59 8.94
N ALA A 44 -9.89 11.00 8.63
CA ALA A 44 -11.08 10.55 9.35
C ALA A 44 -11.61 9.23 8.77
N SER A 45 -10.93 8.11 9.08
CA SER A 45 -11.36 6.78 8.63
C SER A 45 -12.80 6.49 9.01
N ARG A 46 -13.58 6.02 8.03
CA ARG A 46 -14.96 5.56 8.19
C ARG A 46 -15.00 4.06 8.37
N GLU A 47 -16.11 3.60 8.94
CA GLU A 47 -16.43 2.18 8.97
C GLU A 47 -16.90 1.75 7.57
N VAL A 48 -16.46 0.58 7.16
CA VAL A 48 -16.76 -0.06 5.88
C VAL A 48 -17.17 -1.49 6.17
N PRO A 49 -17.91 -2.19 5.28
CA PRO A 49 -18.45 -3.52 5.54
C PRO A 49 -17.37 -4.62 5.39
N MET A 50 -16.25 -4.43 6.08
CA MET A 50 -15.12 -5.33 6.23
C MET A 50 -14.56 -5.17 7.63
N ALA A 51 -14.17 -6.29 8.25
CA ALA A 51 -13.58 -6.26 9.58
C ALA A 51 -12.33 -5.38 9.61
N ARG A 52 -12.13 -4.64 10.71
CA ARG A 52 -10.93 -3.80 10.87
C ARG A 52 -9.68 -4.68 10.78
N GLY A 53 -8.68 -4.22 10.03
CA GLY A 53 -7.45 -4.99 9.76
C GLY A 53 -7.47 -5.75 8.42
N TRP A 54 -8.64 -5.92 7.80
CA TRP A 54 -8.80 -6.58 6.50
C TRP A 54 -8.76 -5.57 5.34
N GLY A 55 -7.82 -4.63 5.37
CA GLY A 55 -7.62 -3.71 4.24
C GLY A 55 -8.58 -2.52 4.15
N THR A 56 -9.25 -2.16 5.25
CA THR A 56 -10.26 -1.06 5.28
C THR A 56 -9.72 0.30 4.84
N GLY A 57 -8.42 0.58 5.04
CA GLY A 57 -7.78 1.81 4.55
C GLY A 57 -7.65 1.83 3.04
N GLY A 58 -7.11 0.75 2.46
CA GLY A 58 -7.00 0.59 1.01
C GLY A 58 -8.36 0.65 0.32
N LEU A 59 -9.38 -0.03 0.87
CA LEU A 59 -10.74 0.03 0.33
C LEU A 59 -11.27 1.47 0.29
N GLN A 60 -11.12 2.25 1.36
CA GLN A 60 -11.60 3.64 1.39
C GLN A 60 -10.92 4.52 0.33
N VAL A 61 -9.62 4.33 0.10
CA VAL A 61 -8.88 5.01 -0.98
C VAL A 61 -9.46 4.61 -2.33
N SER A 62 -9.60 3.31 -2.60
CA SER A 62 -10.10 2.81 -3.87
C SER A 62 -11.51 3.31 -4.18
N LEU A 63 -12.42 3.27 -3.21
CA LEU A 63 -13.79 3.80 -3.32
C LEU A 63 -13.85 5.32 -3.54
N THR A 64 -12.80 6.04 -3.16
CA THR A 64 -12.70 7.49 -3.34
C THR A 64 -12.19 7.86 -4.72
N LEU A 65 -11.31 7.03 -5.30
CA LEU A 65 -10.66 7.22 -6.60
C LEU A 65 -11.47 6.66 -7.77
N VAL A 66 -12.16 5.55 -7.56
CA VAL A 66 -12.91 4.85 -8.61
C VAL A 66 -14.00 5.74 -9.23
N ASN A 67 -14.10 5.67 -10.55
CA ASN A 67 -15.21 6.16 -11.38
C ASN A 67 -15.74 5.02 -12.26
N PRO A 68 -16.90 5.14 -12.94
CA PRO A 68 -17.50 4.03 -13.69
C PRO A 68 -16.64 3.46 -14.83
N GLN A 69 -15.64 4.20 -15.31
CA GLN A 69 -14.72 3.77 -16.37
C GLN A 69 -13.46 3.11 -15.81
N THR A 70 -13.17 3.25 -14.51
CA THR A 70 -11.94 2.78 -13.88
C THR A 70 -11.92 1.26 -13.83
N ARG A 71 -10.96 0.62 -14.50
CA ARG A 71 -10.78 -0.83 -14.39
C ARG A 71 -10.03 -1.17 -13.13
N VAL A 72 -10.68 -1.93 -12.24
CA VAL A 72 -10.13 -2.26 -10.91
C VAL A 72 -9.57 -3.67 -10.88
N LYS A 73 -8.32 -3.80 -10.44
CA LYS A 73 -7.69 -5.06 -10.03
C LYS A 73 -7.50 -5.07 -8.52
N VAL A 74 -7.72 -6.22 -7.90
CA VAL A 74 -7.46 -6.40 -6.46
C VAL A 74 -6.73 -7.71 -6.25
N ILE A 75 -5.63 -7.66 -5.51
CA ILE A 75 -4.79 -8.82 -5.17
C ILE A 75 -4.50 -8.87 -3.66
N ASP A 76 -4.36 -10.09 -3.13
CA ASP A 76 -3.86 -10.37 -1.78
C ASP A 76 -2.85 -11.50 -1.89
N GLN A 77 -1.66 -11.34 -1.32
CA GLN A 77 -0.51 -12.24 -1.52
C GLN A 77 -0.14 -12.43 -3.01
N GLY A 78 -0.45 -11.44 -3.85
CA GLY A 78 -0.21 -11.53 -5.30
C GLY A 78 -1.29 -12.25 -6.09
N ALA A 79 -2.33 -12.77 -5.43
CA ALA A 79 -3.39 -13.55 -6.05
C ALA A 79 -4.74 -12.80 -6.10
N ASP A 80 -5.39 -12.85 -7.27
CA ASP A 80 -6.71 -12.25 -7.50
C ASP A 80 -7.88 -13.07 -6.91
N ASP A 81 -7.68 -14.37 -6.72
CA ASP A 81 -8.70 -15.34 -6.32
C ASP A 81 -8.74 -15.62 -4.82
N SER A 82 -7.82 -15.03 -4.05
CA SER A 82 -7.89 -15.07 -2.59
C SER A 82 -9.25 -14.53 -2.09
N VAL A 83 -9.73 -15.10 -0.98
CA VAL A 83 -11.06 -14.76 -0.42
C VAL A 83 -11.21 -13.26 -0.18
N ASN A 84 -10.17 -12.63 0.36
CA ASN A 84 -10.16 -11.20 0.65
C ASN A 84 -10.12 -10.36 -0.64
N ALA A 85 -9.25 -10.68 -1.60
CA ALA A 85 -9.16 -9.94 -2.86
C ALA A 85 -10.47 -10.04 -3.67
N ALA A 86 -11.02 -11.24 -3.80
CA ALA A 86 -12.28 -11.47 -4.49
C ALA A 86 -13.45 -10.73 -3.81
N SER A 87 -13.51 -10.74 -2.48
CA SER A 87 -14.54 -10.03 -1.71
C SER A 87 -14.48 -8.52 -1.94
N ILE A 88 -13.29 -7.92 -1.81
CA ILE A 88 -13.06 -6.48 -2.03
C ILE A 88 -13.38 -6.09 -3.47
N ARG A 89 -12.89 -6.84 -4.46
CA ARG A 89 -13.12 -6.56 -5.88
C ARG A 89 -14.60 -6.57 -6.21
N ARG A 90 -15.34 -7.61 -5.77
CA ARG A 90 -16.79 -7.71 -5.94
C ARG A 90 -17.52 -6.56 -5.24
N PHE A 91 -17.08 -6.19 -4.04
CA PHE A 91 -17.67 -5.07 -3.31
C PHE A 91 -17.50 -3.75 -4.07
N ILE A 92 -16.29 -3.41 -4.51
CA ILE A 92 -16.01 -2.21 -5.31
C ILE A 92 -16.85 -2.20 -6.59
N ALA A 93 -16.86 -3.30 -7.35
CA ALA A 93 -17.65 -3.44 -8.57
C ALA A 93 -19.14 -3.19 -8.32
N ARG A 94 -19.69 -3.76 -7.24
CA ARG A 94 -21.10 -3.62 -6.87
C ARG A 94 -21.48 -2.18 -6.50
N VAL A 95 -20.64 -1.48 -5.73
CA VAL A 95 -20.99 -0.14 -5.21
C VAL A 95 -20.57 1.01 -6.13
N ALA A 96 -19.67 0.75 -7.08
CA ALA A 96 -19.15 1.76 -8.02
C ALA A 96 -19.56 1.49 -9.48
N GLY A 97 -20.15 0.33 -9.79
CA GLY A 97 -20.58 -0.03 -11.15
C GLY A 97 -19.41 -0.08 -12.15
N THR A 98 -18.23 -0.50 -11.69
CA THR A 98 -16.96 -0.36 -12.41
C THR A 98 -16.49 -1.69 -12.99
N PRO A 99 -15.81 -1.71 -14.15
CA PRO A 99 -15.24 -2.94 -14.68
C PRO A 99 -14.09 -3.44 -13.79
N THR A 100 -13.89 -4.75 -13.76
CA THR A 100 -12.79 -5.39 -13.04
C THR A 100 -11.93 -6.21 -13.97
N THR A 101 -10.65 -6.38 -13.64
CA THR A 101 -9.73 -7.25 -14.38
C THR A 101 -8.82 -8.03 -13.44
N MET A 102 -8.22 -9.10 -13.97
CA MET A 102 -7.11 -9.81 -13.36
C MET A 102 -5.78 -9.51 -14.09
N ASP A 103 -5.81 -8.77 -15.20
CA ASP A 103 -4.60 -8.35 -15.91
C ASP A 103 -4.05 -7.07 -15.27
N THR A 104 -2.80 -7.11 -14.81
CA THR A 104 -2.12 -5.95 -14.22
C THR A 104 -2.04 -4.79 -15.21
N LEU A 105 -1.80 -5.05 -16.49
CA LEU A 105 -1.60 -4.04 -17.53
C LEU A 105 -2.92 -3.54 -18.13
N GLU A 106 -4.07 -4.14 -17.82
CA GLU A 106 -5.36 -3.55 -18.18
C GLU A 106 -5.94 -2.66 -17.07
N ALA A 107 -5.50 -2.83 -15.82
CA ALA A 107 -6.05 -2.10 -14.70
C ALA A 107 -5.69 -0.60 -14.73
N ASP A 108 -6.56 0.25 -14.20
CA ASP A 108 -6.28 1.67 -13.91
C ASP A 108 -5.97 1.85 -12.42
N LEU A 109 -6.65 1.06 -11.58
CA LEU A 109 -6.51 1.08 -10.13
C LEU A 109 -6.24 -0.33 -9.62
N ILE A 110 -5.10 -0.52 -8.97
CA ILE A 110 -4.68 -1.79 -8.41
C ILE A 110 -4.67 -1.66 -6.88
N GLN A 111 -5.54 -2.38 -6.20
CA GLN A 111 -5.48 -2.48 -4.75
C GLN A 111 -4.76 -3.77 -4.35
N SER A 112 -3.70 -3.65 -3.58
CA SER A 112 -2.87 -4.80 -3.20
C SER A 112 -2.66 -4.91 -1.70
N ARG A 113 -2.58 -6.16 -1.24
CA ARG A 113 -2.11 -6.53 0.08
C ARG A 113 -0.87 -7.43 -0.04
N HIS A 114 0.22 -6.98 0.57
CA HIS A 114 1.50 -7.68 0.75
C HIS A 114 2.32 -7.95 -0.52
N ARG A 115 1.90 -7.50 -1.70
CA ARG A 115 2.70 -7.64 -2.92
C ARG A 115 2.65 -6.39 -3.79
N ILE A 116 3.68 -6.16 -4.58
CA ILE A 116 3.61 -5.32 -5.78
C ILE A 116 3.64 -6.27 -6.97
N PRO A 117 2.78 -6.08 -8.01
CA PRO A 117 2.82 -6.90 -9.20
C PRO A 117 4.23 -7.06 -9.78
N GLU A 118 4.46 -8.16 -10.49
CA GLU A 118 5.73 -8.36 -11.19
C GLU A 118 5.79 -7.52 -12.47
N GLU A 119 4.64 -7.29 -13.11
CA GLU A 119 4.56 -6.38 -14.25
C GLU A 119 4.84 -4.94 -13.85
N ILE A 120 5.59 -4.23 -14.70
CA ILE A 120 5.92 -2.82 -14.50
C ILE A 120 4.67 -1.99 -14.76
N LEU A 121 4.18 -1.30 -13.73
CA LEU A 121 2.99 -0.46 -13.85
C LEU A 121 3.27 0.80 -14.70
N ARG A 122 2.26 1.21 -15.46
CA ARG A 122 2.25 2.39 -16.34
C ARG A 122 2.07 3.68 -15.55
N GLU A 123 2.34 4.81 -16.20
CA GLU A 123 2.28 6.16 -15.62
C GLU A 123 0.88 6.58 -15.16
N ASP A 124 -0.16 6.08 -15.82
CA ASP A 124 -1.57 6.40 -15.54
C ASP A 124 -2.20 5.49 -14.48
N GLN A 125 -1.49 4.45 -14.03
CA GLN A 125 -1.99 3.53 -13.00
C GLN A 125 -1.80 4.09 -11.59
N VAL A 126 -2.71 3.69 -10.68
CA VAL A 126 -2.58 3.95 -9.25
C VAL A 126 -2.51 2.63 -8.49
N LEU A 127 -1.43 2.46 -7.72
CA LEU A 127 -1.26 1.35 -6.79
C LEU A 127 -1.71 1.77 -5.38
N VAL A 128 -2.61 1.00 -4.78
CA VAL A 128 -3.12 1.21 -3.42
C VAL A 128 -2.67 0.06 -2.53
N LEU A 129 -1.70 0.33 -1.64
CA LEU A 129 -1.18 -0.66 -0.70
C LEU A 129 -1.91 -0.61 0.64
N GLN A 130 -2.38 -1.78 1.08
CA GLN A 130 -3.03 -1.96 2.38
C GLN A 130 -1.98 -2.00 3.50
N VAL A 131 -2.13 -1.12 4.49
CA VAL A 131 -1.18 -0.99 5.60
C VAL A 131 -1.84 -1.36 6.94
N PRO A 132 -1.35 -2.38 7.66
CA PRO A 132 -1.84 -2.68 9.01
C PRO A 132 -1.22 -1.77 10.08
N ASN A 133 0.07 -1.44 9.93
CA ASN A 133 0.83 -0.54 10.79
C ASN A 133 1.58 0.48 9.93
N PRO A 134 1.23 1.78 9.99
CA PRO A 134 1.85 2.83 9.20
C PRO A 134 3.12 3.41 9.83
N GLU A 135 3.43 3.07 11.08
CA GLU A 135 4.49 3.71 11.85
C GLU A 135 5.77 2.87 11.80
N PRO A 136 6.79 3.26 11.01
CA PRO A 136 8.05 2.53 10.94
C PRO A 136 8.82 2.58 12.27
N LEU A 137 8.71 3.63 13.07
CA LEU A 137 9.43 3.77 14.34
C LEU A 137 8.83 2.94 15.49
N ARG A 138 7.69 2.27 15.28
CA ARG A 138 6.97 1.54 16.34
C ARG A 138 7.85 0.54 17.12
N PRO A 139 8.80 -0.20 16.51
CA PRO A 139 9.67 -1.11 17.25
C PRO A 139 10.64 -0.42 18.22
N VAL A 140 10.98 0.84 17.99
CA VAL A 140 11.99 1.60 18.76
C VAL A 140 11.41 2.77 19.56
N GLN A 141 10.17 3.15 19.25
CA GLN A 141 9.42 4.20 19.91
C GLN A 141 7.92 3.87 19.89
N PRO A 142 7.37 3.30 20.97
CA PRO A 142 5.94 2.97 21.06
C PRO A 142 5.05 4.20 21.28
N ASN A 143 5.59 5.30 21.83
CA ASN A 143 4.82 6.52 22.05
C ASN A 143 4.67 7.30 20.73
N MET A 144 3.45 7.28 20.18
CA MET A 144 3.13 7.95 18.92
C MET A 144 3.31 9.48 18.95
N SER A 145 3.26 10.14 20.11
CA SER A 145 3.54 11.57 20.19
C SER A 145 5.02 11.83 19.96
N ILE A 146 5.89 11.03 20.58
CA ILE A 146 7.35 11.12 20.41
C ILE A 146 7.74 10.71 19.00
N ALA A 147 7.19 9.62 18.46
CA ALA A 147 7.48 9.19 17.09
C ALA A 147 7.12 10.28 16.05
N ARG A 148 6.04 11.03 16.25
CA ARG A 148 5.70 12.18 15.38
C ARG A 148 6.72 13.31 15.48
N GLN A 149 7.20 13.61 16.68
CA GLN A 149 8.27 14.60 16.87
C GLN A 149 9.54 14.15 16.16
N MET A 150 9.92 12.88 16.31
CA MET A 150 11.07 12.28 15.61
C MET A 150 10.93 12.41 14.08
N HIS A 151 9.75 12.13 13.51
CA HIS A 151 9.50 12.36 12.08
C HIS A 151 9.64 13.85 11.69
N ALA A 152 9.14 14.76 12.52
CA ALA A 152 9.24 16.21 12.31
C ALA A 152 10.69 16.69 12.31
N ASP A 153 11.52 16.13 13.19
CA ASP A 153 12.93 16.49 13.35
C ASP A 153 13.87 15.68 12.44
N ALA A 154 13.33 14.72 11.68
CA ALA A 154 14.12 13.73 10.94
C ALA A 154 15.07 12.89 11.82
N ASP A 155 14.72 12.71 13.10
CA ASP A 155 15.48 11.87 14.04
C ASP A 155 15.13 10.39 13.82
N TYR A 156 15.92 9.73 12.98
CA TYR A 156 15.80 8.30 12.71
C TYR A 156 16.95 7.48 13.33
N GLY A 157 17.74 8.05 14.23
CA GLY A 157 18.93 7.39 14.80
C GLY A 157 18.60 6.07 15.49
N ARG A 158 17.46 5.99 16.19
CA ARG A 158 17.02 4.75 16.85
C ARG A 158 16.68 3.63 15.87
N MET A 159 16.18 3.96 14.68
CA MET A 159 15.91 2.98 13.63
C MET A 159 17.22 2.37 13.12
N TRP A 160 18.23 3.21 12.88
CA TRP A 160 19.57 2.74 12.52
C TRP A 160 20.16 1.83 13.59
N LEU A 161 20.07 2.21 14.86
CA LEU A 161 20.56 1.37 15.97
C LEU A 161 19.89 -0.01 15.97
N GLN A 162 18.57 -0.09 15.78
CA GLN A 162 17.85 -1.36 15.70
C GLN A 162 18.34 -2.24 14.55
N LEU A 163 18.57 -1.66 13.36
CA LEU A 163 19.08 -2.41 12.22
C LEU A 163 20.50 -2.94 12.49
N TYR A 164 21.35 -2.12 13.11
CA TYR A 164 22.70 -2.52 13.51
C TYR A 164 22.68 -3.66 14.54
N GLU A 165 21.84 -3.57 15.57
CA GLU A 165 21.69 -4.62 16.57
C GLU A 165 21.28 -5.97 15.96
N GLN A 166 20.41 -5.97 14.94
CA GLN A 166 20.03 -7.20 14.23
C GLN A 166 21.23 -7.80 13.48
N ILE A 167 22.02 -6.97 12.81
CA ILE A 167 23.22 -7.41 12.09
C ILE A 167 24.24 -8.00 13.07
N VAL A 168 24.51 -7.34 14.20
CA VAL A 168 25.45 -7.85 15.21
C VAL A 168 24.97 -9.17 15.82
N ARG A 169 23.66 -9.31 16.09
CA ARG A 169 23.11 -10.51 16.74
C ARG A 169 22.94 -11.70 15.80
N SER A 170 22.67 -11.47 14.52
CA SER A 170 22.23 -12.54 13.60
C SER A 170 22.95 -12.56 12.26
N GLY A 171 23.92 -11.65 12.04
CA GLY A 171 24.66 -11.49 10.79
C GLY A 171 23.84 -10.86 9.66
N ARG A 172 22.57 -10.53 9.88
CA ARG A 172 21.66 -9.94 8.89
C ARG A 172 20.53 -9.15 9.53
N VAL A 173 19.82 -8.36 8.73
CA VAL A 173 18.52 -7.80 9.14
C VAL A 173 17.46 -8.89 9.00
N MET A 174 16.73 -9.15 10.10
CA MET A 174 15.81 -10.29 10.23
C MET A 174 14.42 -10.04 9.64
N GLN A 175 14.04 -8.78 9.44
CA GLN A 175 12.75 -8.42 8.85
C GLN A 175 12.71 -8.82 7.37
N GLY A 176 11.86 -9.79 7.02
CA GLY A 176 11.60 -10.20 5.62
C GLY A 176 10.56 -9.32 4.89
N ALA A 177 9.77 -8.52 5.61
CA ALA A 177 8.76 -7.65 5.04
C ALA A 177 8.66 -6.33 5.82
N SER A 178 7.94 -5.35 5.26
CA SER A 178 7.79 -4.00 5.86
C SER A 178 9.13 -3.28 6.08
N TYR A 179 10.11 -3.50 5.19
CA TYR A 179 11.47 -2.99 5.38
C TYR A 179 11.50 -1.44 5.31
N PRO A 180 11.95 -0.74 6.36
CA PRO A 180 11.90 0.71 6.42
C PRO A 180 12.73 1.33 5.30
N SER A 181 12.17 2.32 4.62
CA SER A 181 12.78 2.97 3.47
C SER A 181 12.71 4.49 3.59
N LEU A 182 13.78 5.18 3.21
CA LEU A 182 13.83 6.63 3.09
C LEU A 182 13.15 7.05 1.79
N VAL A 183 12.14 7.90 1.91
CA VAL A 183 11.37 8.41 0.77
C VAL A 183 11.75 9.86 0.53
N ASN A 184 12.09 10.16 -0.73
CA ASN A 184 12.51 11.48 -1.19
C ASN A 184 13.61 12.11 -0.31
N GLY A 185 14.53 11.28 0.21
CA GLY A 185 15.61 11.73 1.08
C GLY A 185 15.18 12.32 2.43
N ARG A 186 13.92 12.19 2.85
CA ARG A 186 13.41 12.91 4.04
C ARG A 186 12.60 12.09 5.04
N HIS A 187 11.62 11.31 4.61
CA HIS A 187 10.75 10.57 5.53
C HIS A 187 11.10 9.09 5.50
N VAL A 188 11.40 8.50 6.65
CA VAL A 188 11.40 7.04 6.77
C VAL A 188 9.94 6.58 6.76
N MET A 189 9.65 5.62 5.89
CA MET A 189 8.32 5.11 5.61
C MET A 189 8.34 3.58 5.70
N THR A 190 7.24 2.99 6.18
CA THR A 190 6.97 1.56 5.97
C THR A 190 6.32 1.34 4.61
N PRO A 191 6.84 0.47 3.74
CA PRO A 191 6.30 0.22 2.40
C PRO A 191 5.06 -0.69 2.42
N SER A 192 4.33 -0.76 3.53
CA SER A 192 3.38 -1.83 3.88
C SER A 192 4.08 -3.20 4.03
N PRO A 193 3.38 -4.28 4.42
CA PRO A 193 3.96 -5.62 4.55
C PRO A 193 4.27 -6.31 3.21
N ILE A 194 4.82 -5.58 2.25
CA ILE A 194 5.44 -6.17 1.07
C ILE A 194 6.78 -6.82 1.46
N PRO A 195 7.18 -7.91 0.79
CA PRO A 195 8.49 -8.53 0.98
C PRO A 195 9.61 -7.57 0.59
N ARG A 196 10.83 -7.83 1.07
CA ARG A 196 12.02 -7.06 0.67
C ARG A 196 12.20 -7.07 -0.84
N TRP A 197 11.91 -8.19 -1.48
CA TRP A 197 11.84 -8.36 -2.93
C TRP A 197 11.11 -7.23 -3.66
N ASP A 198 9.97 -6.76 -3.11
CA ASP A 198 9.12 -5.79 -3.79
C ASP A 198 9.51 -4.33 -3.48
N VAL A 199 10.29 -4.07 -2.44
CA VAL A 199 10.66 -2.68 -2.05
C VAL A 199 11.36 -1.92 -3.18
N PRO A 200 12.33 -2.50 -3.93
CA PRO A 200 12.96 -1.84 -5.06
C PRO A 200 11.98 -1.39 -6.15
N LYS A 201 10.81 -2.04 -6.30
CA LYS A 201 9.79 -1.67 -7.30
C LYS A 201 9.14 -0.33 -7.03
N LEU A 202 9.26 0.21 -5.81
CA LEU A 202 8.79 1.56 -5.47
C LEU A 202 9.79 2.65 -5.90
N HIS A 203 11.07 2.31 -6.10
CA HIS A 203 12.10 3.27 -6.43
C HIS A 203 11.93 3.81 -7.84
N MET A 204 11.76 5.14 -7.98
CA MET A 204 11.59 5.82 -9.27
C MET A 204 10.46 5.23 -10.13
N ALA A 205 9.46 4.62 -9.49
CA ALA A 205 8.32 4.02 -10.15
C ALA A 205 7.54 5.05 -10.94
N LYS A 206 7.02 4.67 -12.11
CA LYS A 206 6.27 5.57 -13.01
C LYS A 206 4.86 5.92 -12.51
N HIS A 207 4.30 5.06 -11.67
CA HIS A 207 2.92 5.14 -11.20
C HIS A 207 2.84 5.82 -9.83
N LEU A 208 1.64 6.28 -9.46
CA LEU A 208 1.38 6.78 -8.11
C LEU A 208 1.12 5.60 -7.15
N THR A 209 1.82 5.57 -6.02
CA THR A 209 1.51 4.63 -4.93
C THR A 209 0.90 5.36 -3.74
N ILE A 210 -0.27 4.90 -3.28
CA ILE A 210 -0.94 5.36 -2.06
C ILE A 210 -0.98 4.23 -1.05
N LEU A 211 -0.55 4.51 0.17
CA LEU A 211 -0.51 3.56 1.28
C LEU A 211 -1.51 4.01 2.34
N SER A 212 -2.38 3.12 2.79
CA SER A 212 -3.46 3.49 3.71
C SER A 212 -3.71 2.48 4.82
N ALA A 213 -3.68 3.00 6.05
CA ALA A 213 -3.95 2.28 7.28
C ALA A 213 -5.24 2.77 7.92
N GLY A 214 -6.35 2.08 7.65
CA GLY A 214 -7.68 2.49 8.13
C GLY A 214 -7.83 2.43 9.64
N ARG A 215 -7.36 1.34 10.27
CA ARG A 215 -7.41 1.17 11.73
C ARG A 215 -6.61 2.24 12.48
N GLU A 216 -5.45 2.60 11.93
CA GLU A 216 -4.51 3.58 12.51
C GLU A 216 -4.79 5.01 12.03
N LYS A 217 -5.76 5.18 11.11
CA LYS A 217 -6.21 6.45 10.54
C LYS A 217 -5.07 7.23 9.89
N ARG A 218 -4.24 6.56 9.09
CA ARG A 218 -3.12 7.18 8.35
C ARG A 218 -3.17 6.88 6.87
N ILE A 219 -2.77 7.87 6.09
CA ILE A 219 -2.59 7.76 4.64
C ILE A 219 -1.30 8.49 4.24
N PHE A 220 -0.54 7.91 3.33
CA PHE A 220 0.72 8.44 2.83
C PHE A 220 0.92 7.98 1.39
N ALA A 221 1.88 8.57 0.69
CA ALA A 221 2.06 8.30 -0.73
C ALA A 221 3.53 8.36 -1.13
N VAL A 222 3.81 7.70 -2.24
CA VAL A 222 5.03 7.83 -3.05
C VAL A 222 4.57 8.30 -4.43
N PRO A 223 4.82 9.57 -4.80
CA PRO A 223 4.54 10.05 -6.14
C PRO A 223 5.37 9.33 -7.21
N PRO A 224 4.97 9.39 -8.48
CA PRO A 224 5.81 8.97 -9.59
C PRO A 224 7.22 9.55 -9.52
N PHE A 225 8.21 8.80 -9.98
CA PHE A 225 9.61 9.21 -10.10
C PHE A 225 10.22 9.71 -8.79
N THR A 226 9.77 9.15 -7.66
CA THR A 226 10.30 9.47 -6.33
C THR A 226 11.32 8.43 -5.88
N ARG A 227 12.44 8.88 -5.33
CA ARG A 227 13.43 7.98 -4.71
C ARG A 227 12.83 7.31 -3.48
N VAL A 228 12.89 5.98 -3.46
CA VAL A 228 12.58 5.14 -2.31
C VAL A 228 13.79 4.24 -2.09
N GLU A 229 14.45 4.40 -0.96
CA GLU A 229 15.75 3.79 -0.68
C GLU A 229 15.66 3.01 0.63
N PRO A 230 15.80 1.68 0.63
CA PRO A 230 15.84 0.90 1.87
C PRO A 230 16.94 1.41 2.80
N LEU A 231 16.68 1.46 4.11
CA LEU A 231 17.71 1.84 5.08
C LEU A 231 18.80 0.77 5.15
N VAL A 232 19.98 1.06 4.63
CA VAL A 232 21.13 0.14 4.63
C VAL A 232 22.40 0.83 5.06
N PHE A 233 23.34 0.05 5.61
CA PHE A 233 24.68 0.53 5.92
C PHE A 233 25.57 0.44 4.69
N SER A 234 26.57 1.30 4.58
CA SER A 234 27.48 1.34 3.43
C SER A 234 28.27 0.04 3.22
N ASP A 235 28.49 -0.72 4.30
CA ASP A 235 29.20 -2.00 4.34
C ASP A 235 28.27 -3.22 4.36
N VAL A 236 26.95 -3.03 4.48
CA VAL A 236 25.96 -4.11 4.50
C VAL A 236 24.91 -3.89 3.41
N PRO A 237 25.04 -4.54 2.24
CA PRO A 237 24.17 -4.29 1.10
C PRO A 237 22.73 -4.75 1.36
N TYR A 238 21.79 -4.10 0.67
CA TYR A 238 20.40 -4.55 0.65
C TYR A 238 20.28 -5.91 -0.04
N LYS A 239 19.88 -6.94 0.71
CA LYS A 239 19.55 -8.26 0.18
C LYS A 239 18.04 -8.43 0.01
N VAL A 240 17.62 -9.26 -0.93
CA VAL A 240 16.24 -9.73 -1.08
C VAL A 240 16.22 -11.25 -0.93
N GLU A 241 15.04 -11.84 -0.94
CA GLU A 241 14.83 -13.28 -0.93
C GLU A 241 15.57 -13.95 -2.11
N GLU A 242 16.19 -15.12 -1.87
CA GLU A 242 16.98 -15.86 -2.87
C GLU A 242 16.07 -16.67 -3.82
N HIS A 243 15.13 -15.98 -4.47
CA HIS A 243 14.14 -16.59 -5.37
C HIS A 243 14.55 -16.51 -6.86
N GLY A 244 15.62 -15.80 -7.18
CA GLY A 244 16.02 -15.51 -8.57
C GLY A 244 16.22 -16.76 -9.44
N ASP A 245 16.83 -17.80 -8.87
CA ASP A 245 17.15 -19.05 -9.58
C ASP A 245 16.03 -20.10 -9.52
N LEU A 246 15.00 -19.85 -8.71
CA LEU A 246 13.86 -20.75 -8.58
C LEU A 246 12.99 -20.70 -9.84
N THR A 247 12.42 -21.84 -10.19
CA THR A 247 11.48 -21.98 -11.32
C THR A 247 10.08 -22.21 -10.77
N CYS A 248 9.12 -21.41 -11.20
CA CYS A 248 7.73 -21.64 -10.87
C CYS A 248 7.27 -22.98 -11.49
N ASN A 249 6.83 -23.91 -10.66
CA ASN A 249 6.36 -25.23 -11.12
C ASN A 249 5.13 -25.14 -12.06
N ARG A 250 4.32 -24.08 -11.96
CA ARG A 250 3.09 -23.94 -12.76
C ARG A 250 3.32 -23.26 -14.11
N SER A 251 4.15 -22.21 -14.15
CA SER A 251 4.35 -21.38 -15.35
C SER A 251 5.71 -21.56 -16.01
N GLY A 252 6.67 -22.23 -15.36
CA GLY A 252 8.05 -22.36 -15.84
C GLY A 252 8.88 -21.07 -15.76
N THR A 253 8.32 -19.98 -15.23
CA THR A 253 9.01 -18.69 -15.13
C THR A 253 10.04 -18.68 -14.00
N LYS A 254 11.09 -17.87 -14.18
CA LYS A 254 12.19 -17.66 -13.21
C LYS A 254 12.35 -16.18 -12.90
N GLY A 255 13.04 -15.84 -11.83
CA GLY A 255 13.35 -14.45 -11.50
C GLY A 255 12.20 -13.67 -10.86
N PHE A 256 11.28 -14.37 -10.19
CA PHE A 256 10.11 -13.76 -9.54
C PHE A 256 9.98 -14.23 -8.10
N PHE A 257 9.18 -13.51 -7.31
CA PHE A 257 8.91 -13.93 -5.94
C PHE A 257 8.09 -15.23 -5.93
N MET A 258 8.62 -16.27 -5.29
CA MET A 258 7.97 -17.57 -5.21
C MET A 258 7.14 -17.73 -3.94
N ASN A 259 6.03 -18.45 -4.07
CA ASN A 259 5.29 -18.99 -2.94
C ASN A 259 5.72 -20.43 -2.69
N GLU A 260 5.96 -20.76 -1.43
CA GLU A 260 6.16 -22.14 -1.00
C GLU A 260 4.79 -22.80 -0.78
N ILE A 261 4.55 -23.91 -1.46
CA ILE A 261 3.33 -24.70 -1.30
C ILE A 261 3.76 -26.01 -0.66
N PRO A 262 3.43 -26.26 0.63
CA PRO A 262 3.67 -27.54 1.26
C PRO A 262 3.08 -28.65 0.40
N GLN A 263 3.90 -29.66 0.09
CA GLN A 263 3.43 -30.89 -0.52
C GLN A 263 3.06 -31.87 0.60
N ASP A 264 2.19 -32.83 0.29
CA ASP A 264 1.99 -33.96 1.17
C ASP A 264 3.32 -34.74 1.29
N ASP A 265 3.58 -35.28 2.49
CA ASP A 265 4.79 -36.05 2.80
C ASP A 265 4.96 -37.30 1.90
#